data_AF-A0A1I7FG29-F1
#
_entry.id   AF-A0A1I7FG29-F1
#
_cell.length_a   1.000
_cell.length_b   1.000
_cell.length_c   1.000
_cell.angle_alpha   90.00
_cell.angle_beta   90.00
_cell.angle_gamma   90.00
#
_symmetry.space_group_name_H-M   'P 1'
#
loop_
_entity.id
_entity.type
_entity.pdbx_description
1 polymer ?
#
loop_
_entity_poly.entity_id
_entity_poly.type
_entity_poly.pdbx_seq_one_letter_code
_entity_poly.pdbx_strand_id
1 'polypeptide(L)'
;MKKLYLFLLFALLTLQGLADEGRYRRSFKSENYAYELRMLTHKYGMVMFPNGKEYKAVIETTWGLYDVISSRQLYTVKGDFSSKTVHVSNDGKNLVVIDDYSEEIPSPELKVLEFYAGGKLLNAYILGELLCSCRNISESVYHFDWFADSELTYAPDPKFNYDMQKLAITTFELVRYQFDVETGEILKKELHPAVNRNSALVYGEIKYLGREDYEIDVCHRVYGRVSQNGKMRFTSKRRIDWNSGNFQTVLLNNGQYIETGANMHRWILNQCRFKYGSQAERNGNNCL
;
A
#
# COMPACT_ATOMS: atom_id res chain seq x y z
N MET A 1 23.95 34.87 -24.58
CA MET A 1 22.58 34.30 -24.62
C MET A 1 22.54 32.81 -24.95
N LYS A 2 23.13 32.31 -26.06
CA LYS A 2 23.09 30.86 -26.41
C LYS A 2 23.66 29.90 -25.34
N LYS A 3 24.74 30.27 -24.64
CA LYS A 3 25.34 29.42 -23.59
C LYS A 3 24.47 29.29 -22.33
N LEU A 4 23.66 30.31 -22.02
CA LEU A 4 22.73 30.29 -20.87
C LEU A 4 21.53 29.37 -21.16
N TYR A 5 21.04 29.38 -22.40
CA TYR A 5 19.96 28.50 -22.84
C TYR A 5 20.35 27.03 -22.80
N LEU A 6 21.58 26.71 -23.21
CA LEU A 6 22.11 25.35 -23.17
C LEU A 6 22.25 24.84 -21.72
N PHE A 7 22.68 25.71 -20.80
CA PHE A 7 22.80 25.38 -19.38
C PHE A 7 21.42 25.17 -18.73
N LEU A 8 20.42 25.99 -19.08
CA LEU A 8 19.03 25.82 -18.62
C LEU A 8 18.39 24.53 -19.15
N LEU A 9 18.65 24.16 -20.41
CA LEU A 9 18.19 22.90 -20.98
C LEU A 9 18.86 21.70 -20.30
N PHE A 10 20.15 21.78 -20.00
CA PHE A 10 20.87 20.73 -19.29
C PHE A 10 20.37 20.58 -17.84
N ALA A 11 20.13 21.69 -17.15
CA ALA A 11 19.54 21.70 -15.81
C ALA A 11 18.12 21.10 -15.78
N LEU A 12 17.30 21.40 -16.80
CA LEU A 12 15.96 20.82 -16.96
C LEU A 12 16.00 19.31 -17.27
N LEU A 13 17.03 18.83 -17.97
CA LEU A 13 17.24 17.40 -18.24
C LEU A 13 17.76 16.65 -17.00
N THR A 14 18.59 17.27 -16.17
CA THR A 14 19.05 16.65 -14.91
C THR A 14 18.00 16.64 -13.80
N LEU A 15 16.98 17.52 -13.87
CA LEU A 15 15.86 17.53 -12.92
C LEU A 15 14.84 16.41 -13.16
N GLN A 16 14.94 15.66 -14.27
CA GLN A 16 14.12 14.47 -14.52
C GLN A 16 14.59 13.22 -13.74
N GLY A 17 15.66 13.35 -12.93
CA GLY A 17 16.29 12.23 -12.23
C GLY A 17 15.76 11.91 -10.83
N LEU A 18 14.79 12.67 -10.29
CA LEU A 18 14.08 12.26 -9.07
C LEU A 18 12.87 11.40 -9.44
N ALA A 19 13.09 10.40 -10.30
CA ALA A 19 12.15 9.30 -10.37
C ALA A 19 12.19 8.58 -9.02
N ASP A 20 11.02 8.19 -8.53
CA ASP A 20 10.86 7.42 -7.30
C ASP A 20 11.67 6.12 -7.45
N GLU A 21 12.91 6.10 -6.94
CA GLU A 21 13.79 4.95 -7.07
C GLU A 21 13.17 3.79 -6.27
N GLY A 22 13.11 2.61 -6.91
CA GLY A 22 12.65 1.40 -6.25
C GLY A 22 13.40 1.21 -4.94
N ARG A 23 12.64 0.86 -3.89
CA ARG A 23 13.24 0.51 -2.60
C ARG A 23 14.07 -0.74 -2.83
N TYR A 24 15.38 -0.69 -2.56
CA TYR A 24 16.22 -1.88 -2.69
C TYR A 24 17.06 -2.10 -1.44
N ARG A 25 16.78 -3.19 -0.73
CA ARG A 25 17.44 -3.59 0.51
C ARG A 25 18.16 -4.93 0.33
N ARG A 26 19.29 -5.08 1.01
CA ARG A 26 20.08 -6.33 1.04
C ARG A 26 20.12 -6.99 2.42
N SER A 27 19.60 -6.32 3.45
CA SER A 27 19.41 -6.90 4.76
C SER A 27 18.26 -6.26 5.53
N PHE A 28 17.75 -7.00 6.52
CA PHE A 28 16.70 -6.60 7.45
C PHE A 28 17.08 -7.04 8.85
N LYS A 29 17.01 -6.12 9.82
CA LYS A 29 17.39 -6.39 11.20
C LYS A 29 16.14 -6.49 12.08
N SER A 30 16.21 -7.37 13.06
CA SER A 30 15.30 -7.37 14.21
C SER A 30 15.43 -6.07 15.00
N GLU A 31 14.38 -5.70 15.74
CA GLU A 31 14.33 -4.46 16.51
C GLU A 31 15.40 -4.42 17.61
N ASN A 32 15.68 -5.56 18.24
CA ASN A 32 16.76 -5.69 19.22
C ASN A 32 18.16 -5.87 18.59
N TYR A 33 18.27 -5.83 17.26
CA TYR A 33 19.52 -6.02 16.49
C TYR A 33 20.24 -7.37 16.71
N ALA A 34 19.63 -8.34 17.40
CA ALA A 34 20.24 -9.64 17.67
C ALA A 34 20.24 -10.55 16.44
N TYR A 35 19.31 -10.31 15.50
CA TYR A 35 19.11 -11.10 14.29
C TYR A 35 19.09 -10.23 13.04
N GLU A 36 19.69 -10.73 11.95
CA GLU A 36 19.72 -10.06 10.65
C GLU A 36 19.48 -11.05 9.51
N LEU A 37 18.47 -10.77 8.69
CA LEU A 37 18.21 -11.45 7.42
C LEU A 37 19.07 -10.80 6.35
N ARG A 38 19.90 -11.57 5.65
CA ARG A 38 20.83 -11.09 4.62
C ARG A 38 20.58 -11.80 3.30
N MET A 39 20.66 -11.07 2.21
CA MET A 39 20.64 -11.65 0.87
C MET A 39 21.93 -12.46 0.67
N LEU A 40 21.80 -13.73 0.29
CA LEU A 40 22.92 -14.63 0.05
C LEU A 40 23.27 -14.69 -1.42
N THR A 41 22.29 -15.07 -2.25
CA THR A 41 22.53 -15.38 -3.65
C THR A 41 21.32 -15.04 -4.51
N HIS A 42 21.61 -14.66 -5.76
CA HIS A 42 20.67 -14.66 -6.87
C HIS A 42 20.96 -15.85 -7.76
N LYS A 43 19.92 -16.64 -8.05
CA LYS A 43 19.93 -17.61 -9.14
C LYS A 43 19.36 -16.92 -10.37
N TYR A 44 20.13 -16.94 -11.45
CA TYR A 44 19.69 -16.40 -12.73
C TYR A 44 19.20 -17.52 -13.65
N GLY A 45 18.15 -17.23 -14.41
CA GLY A 45 17.61 -18.11 -15.44
C GLY A 45 17.22 -17.31 -16.68
N MET A 46 16.92 -18.03 -17.76
CA MET A 46 16.41 -17.42 -18.98
C MET A 46 14.89 -17.32 -18.88
N VAL A 47 14.33 -16.14 -19.14
CA VAL A 47 12.89 -15.86 -19.16
C VAL A 47 12.50 -15.42 -20.58
N MET A 48 11.39 -15.97 -21.07
CA MET A 48 10.81 -15.65 -22.37
C MET A 48 9.79 -14.53 -22.24
N PHE A 49 10.02 -13.41 -22.95
CA PHE A 49 9.01 -12.38 -23.08
C PHE A 49 7.91 -12.79 -24.07
N PRO A 50 6.72 -12.16 -24.02
CA PRO A 50 5.64 -12.42 -24.99
C PRO A 50 6.04 -12.21 -26.46
N ASN A 51 7.07 -11.41 -26.72
CA ASN A 51 7.62 -11.18 -28.06
C ASN A 51 8.62 -12.26 -28.51
N GLY A 52 8.80 -13.33 -27.75
CA GLY A 52 9.69 -14.44 -28.06
C GLY A 52 11.17 -14.20 -27.78
N LYS A 53 11.56 -13.06 -27.20
CA LYS A 53 12.94 -12.78 -26.84
C LYS A 53 13.29 -13.34 -25.45
N GLU A 54 14.45 -13.96 -25.36
CA GLU A 54 15.02 -14.46 -24.11
C GLU A 54 15.88 -13.41 -23.42
N TYR A 55 15.75 -13.32 -22.10
CA TYR A 55 16.63 -12.49 -21.28
C TYR A 55 17.01 -13.23 -19.99
N LYS A 56 18.22 -12.94 -19.51
CA LYS A 56 18.70 -13.45 -18.23
C LYS A 56 18.10 -12.61 -17.11
N ALA A 57 17.25 -13.21 -16.29
CA ALA A 57 16.62 -12.57 -15.13
C ALA A 57 16.94 -13.34 -13.85
N VAL A 58 16.77 -12.67 -12.71
CA VAL A 58 16.78 -13.35 -11.41
C VAL A 58 15.51 -14.18 -11.32
N ILE A 59 15.64 -15.49 -11.11
CA ILE A 59 14.52 -16.44 -11.00
C ILE A 59 14.31 -16.92 -9.57
N GLU A 60 15.31 -16.75 -8.70
CA GLU A 60 15.23 -17.12 -7.30
C GLU A 60 16.26 -16.31 -6.50
N THR A 61 15.82 -15.70 -5.40
CA THR A 61 16.67 -15.03 -4.43
C THR A 61 16.65 -15.83 -3.14
N THR A 62 17.83 -16.13 -2.58
CA THR A 62 17.94 -16.81 -1.28
C THR A 62 18.45 -15.83 -0.23
N TRP A 63 17.78 -15.81 0.91
CA TRP A 63 18.13 -15.05 2.09
C TRP A 63 18.50 -15.98 3.24
N GLY A 64 19.44 -15.57 4.08
CA GLY A 64 19.87 -16.28 5.27
C GLY A 64 19.63 -15.44 6.51
N LEU A 65 19.00 -16.00 7.53
CA LEU A 65 18.87 -15.35 8.83
C LEU A 65 20.06 -15.72 9.71
N TYR A 66 20.69 -14.73 10.33
CA TYR A 66 21.85 -14.90 11.19
C TYR A 66 21.58 -14.39 12.60
N ASP A 67 22.08 -15.12 13.59
CA ASP A 67 22.36 -14.57 14.91
C ASP A 67 23.61 -13.69 14.80
N VAL A 68 23.46 -12.39 15.09
CA VAL A 68 24.49 -11.37 14.84
C VAL A 68 25.69 -11.56 15.77
N ILE A 69 25.45 -11.97 17.03
CA ILE A 69 26.49 -12.10 18.05
C ILE A 69 27.39 -13.30 17.73
N SER A 70 26.80 -14.46 17.48
CA SER A 70 27.53 -15.70 17.19
C SER A 70 27.94 -15.83 15.73
N SER A 71 27.45 -14.95 14.85
CA SER A 71 27.60 -15.05 13.39
C SER A 71 27.07 -16.38 12.80
N ARG A 72 26.22 -17.10 13.54
CA ARG A 72 25.67 -18.39 13.12
C ARG A 72 24.44 -18.17 12.24
N GLN A 73 24.43 -18.80 11.06
CA GLN A 73 23.23 -18.90 10.24
C GLN A 73 22.21 -19.81 10.93
N LEU A 74 20.98 -19.32 11.11
CA LEU A 74 19.89 -20.07 11.72
C LEU A 74 19.12 -20.89 10.68
N TYR A 75 18.67 -20.24 9.60
CA TYR A 75 17.96 -20.86 8.49
C TYR A 75 18.02 -19.98 7.23
N THR A 76 17.51 -20.51 6.11
CA THR A 76 17.36 -19.77 4.85
C THR A 76 15.90 -19.66 4.45
N VAL A 77 15.59 -18.64 3.66
CA VAL A 77 14.28 -18.41 3.04
C VAL A 77 14.48 -18.06 1.57
N LYS A 78 13.56 -18.51 0.72
CA LYS A 78 13.54 -18.21 -0.70
C LYS A 78 12.45 -17.19 -1.00
N GLY A 79 12.76 -16.21 -1.84
CA GLY A 79 11.85 -15.13 -2.24
C GLY A 79 12.61 -13.85 -2.52
N ASP A 80 12.05 -13.01 -3.39
CA ASP A 80 12.59 -11.66 -3.59
C ASP A 80 11.93 -10.70 -2.59
N PHE A 81 12.72 -10.27 -1.62
CA PHE A 81 12.28 -9.36 -0.57
C PHE A 81 12.94 -7.98 -0.71
N SER A 82 13.71 -7.76 -1.77
CA SER A 82 14.59 -6.60 -1.86
C SER A 82 13.83 -5.27 -1.89
N SER A 83 12.65 -5.24 -2.49
CA SER A 83 11.73 -4.10 -2.51
C SER A 83 10.65 -4.10 -1.42
N LYS A 84 10.61 -5.16 -0.61
CA LYS A 84 9.56 -5.37 0.38
C LYS A 84 9.96 -4.84 1.76
N THR A 85 9.00 -4.82 2.68
CA THR A 85 9.25 -4.73 4.10
C THR A 85 9.37 -6.13 4.69
N VAL A 86 10.46 -6.39 5.41
CA VAL A 86 10.63 -7.63 6.17
C VAL A 86 10.84 -7.31 7.63
N HIS A 87 10.05 -8.01 8.43
CA HIS A 87 9.96 -7.91 9.87
C HIS A 87 10.54 -9.20 10.46
N VAL A 88 11.67 -9.07 11.18
CA VAL A 88 12.37 -10.17 11.84
C VAL A 88 12.02 -10.16 13.33
N SER A 89 11.52 -11.27 13.86
CA SER A 89 11.22 -11.37 15.30
C SER A 89 12.47 -11.25 16.17
N ASN A 90 12.29 -10.73 17.39
CA ASN A 90 13.36 -10.52 18.36
C ASN A 90 13.97 -11.81 18.94
N ASP A 91 13.42 -12.98 18.61
CA ASP A 91 13.97 -14.30 18.92
C ASP A 91 14.51 -15.03 17.67
N GLY A 92 14.48 -14.39 16.50
CA GLY A 92 14.99 -14.91 15.24
C GLY A 92 14.26 -16.15 14.73
N LYS A 93 13.01 -16.40 15.15
CA LYS A 93 12.22 -17.56 14.71
C LYS A 93 11.27 -17.25 13.57
N ASN A 94 10.69 -16.05 13.57
CA ASN A 94 9.60 -15.69 12.67
C ASN A 94 10.01 -14.53 11.76
N LEU A 95 9.53 -14.57 10.52
CA LEU A 95 9.61 -13.45 9.58
C LEU A 95 8.21 -13.10 9.08
N VAL A 96 7.95 -11.82 8.92
CA VAL A 96 6.80 -11.32 8.15
C VAL A 96 7.31 -10.50 6.99
N VAL A 97 6.87 -10.82 5.78
CA VAL A 97 7.20 -10.08 4.56
C VAL A 97 5.93 -9.38 4.09
N ILE A 98 6.02 -8.07 3.85
CA ILE A 98 4.93 -7.24 3.36
C ILE A 98 5.38 -6.61 2.04
N ASP A 99 4.62 -6.82 0.98
CA ASP A 99 4.77 -6.09 -0.28
C ASP A 99 4.07 -4.74 -0.17
N ASP A 100 4.67 -3.83 0.59
CA ASP A 100 4.11 -2.52 0.93
C ASP A 100 4.33 -1.46 -0.13
N TYR A 101 5.27 -1.68 -1.06
CA TYR A 101 5.63 -0.76 -2.14
C TYR A 101 5.96 -1.57 -3.40
N SER A 102 4.92 -2.16 -3.98
CA SER A 102 5.09 -3.21 -5.00
C SER A 102 5.39 -2.62 -6.37
N GLU A 103 6.43 -3.10 -7.03
CA GLU A 103 6.76 -2.79 -8.44
C GLU A 103 5.92 -3.59 -9.46
N GLU A 104 5.06 -4.50 -8.97
CA GLU A 104 4.23 -5.36 -9.80
C GLU A 104 2.94 -4.66 -10.25
N ILE A 105 2.29 -5.22 -11.27
CA ILE A 105 0.95 -4.76 -11.67
C ILE A 105 -0.07 -5.27 -10.64
N PRO A 106 -0.91 -4.40 -10.07
CA PRO A 106 -1.95 -4.81 -9.15
C PRO A 106 -2.85 -5.91 -9.73
N SER A 107 -2.89 -7.05 -9.04
CA SER A 107 -3.67 -8.22 -9.44
C SER A 107 -4.28 -8.89 -8.20
N PRO A 108 -5.51 -9.43 -8.26
CA PRO A 108 -6.10 -10.14 -7.12
C PRO A 108 -5.26 -11.34 -6.68
N GLU A 109 -4.48 -11.93 -7.59
CA GLU A 109 -3.61 -13.09 -7.34
C GLU A 109 -2.21 -12.69 -6.84
N LEU A 110 -1.91 -11.40 -6.77
CA LEU A 110 -0.60 -10.92 -6.33
C LEU A 110 -0.44 -11.18 -4.84
N LYS A 111 0.62 -11.90 -4.47
CA LYS A 111 0.95 -12.20 -3.08
C LYS A 111 1.56 -10.98 -2.41
N VAL A 112 0.97 -10.52 -1.31
CA VAL A 112 1.34 -9.24 -0.69
C VAL A 112 1.71 -9.33 0.79
N LEU A 113 1.44 -10.46 1.44
CA LEU A 113 1.77 -10.68 2.84
C LEU A 113 2.17 -12.14 3.06
N GLU A 114 3.32 -12.38 3.67
CA GLU A 114 3.85 -13.74 3.90
C GLU A 114 4.35 -13.88 5.33
N PHE A 115 4.06 -15.03 5.94
CA PHE A 115 4.49 -15.39 7.29
C PHE A 115 5.39 -16.62 7.23
N TYR A 116 6.54 -16.55 7.88
CA TYR A 116 7.49 -17.65 7.94
C TYR A 116 7.88 -17.98 9.38
N ALA A 117 8.13 -19.26 9.66
CA ALA A 117 8.80 -19.71 10.87
C ALA A 117 9.89 -20.72 10.56
N GLY A 118 11.09 -20.52 11.12
CA GLY A 118 12.22 -21.43 10.95
C GLY A 118 12.59 -21.68 9.48
N GLY A 119 12.41 -20.67 8.62
CA GLY A 119 12.70 -20.75 7.19
C GLY A 119 11.58 -21.29 6.31
N LYS A 120 10.46 -21.73 6.89
CA LYS A 120 9.32 -22.30 6.16
C LYS A 120 8.18 -21.31 6.08
N LEU A 121 7.55 -21.22 4.90
CA LEU A 121 6.32 -20.45 4.72
C LEU A 121 5.20 -21.13 5.51
N LEU A 122 4.55 -20.37 6.39
CA LEU A 122 3.42 -20.82 7.19
C LEU A 122 2.10 -20.45 6.51
N ASN A 123 1.98 -19.18 6.13
CA ASN A 123 0.80 -18.64 5.48
C ASN A 123 1.18 -17.49 4.55
N ALA A 124 0.32 -17.24 3.56
CA ALA A 124 0.45 -16.11 2.65
C ALA A 124 -0.92 -15.60 2.25
N TYR A 125 -1.02 -14.31 2.02
CA TYR A 125 -2.24 -13.66 1.53
C TYR A 125 -2.00 -12.99 0.19
N ILE A 126 -2.95 -13.19 -0.71
CA ILE A 126 -3.02 -12.46 -1.98
C ILE A 126 -3.88 -11.21 -1.84
N LEU A 127 -3.66 -10.23 -2.72
CA LEU A 127 -4.29 -8.92 -2.66
C LEU A 127 -5.83 -9.01 -2.66
N GLY A 128 -6.40 -9.94 -3.43
CA GLY A 128 -7.85 -10.17 -3.52
C GLY A 128 -8.48 -10.78 -2.26
N GLU A 129 -7.70 -11.33 -1.34
CA GLU A 129 -8.19 -11.81 -0.04
C GLU A 129 -8.31 -10.67 0.98
N LEU A 130 -7.45 -9.65 0.83
CA LEU A 130 -7.33 -8.53 1.76
C LEU A 130 -8.14 -7.30 1.33
N LEU A 131 -8.35 -7.12 0.01
CA LEU A 131 -9.15 -6.06 -0.58
C LEU A 131 -10.37 -6.62 -1.32
N CYS A 132 -11.51 -5.93 -1.25
CA CYS A 132 -12.62 -6.27 -2.14
C CYS A 132 -12.30 -5.98 -3.60
N SER A 133 -11.45 -4.97 -3.85
CA SER A 133 -11.04 -4.60 -5.19
C SER A 133 -9.59 -4.13 -5.21
N CYS A 134 -8.78 -4.71 -6.10
CA CYS A 134 -7.42 -4.25 -6.35
C CYS A 134 -7.34 -2.85 -6.99
N ARG A 135 -8.49 -2.20 -7.25
CA ARG A 135 -8.57 -0.79 -7.64
C ARG A 135 -8.61 0.15 -6.44
N ASN A 136 -8.84 -0.37 -5.23
CA ASN A 136 -8.88 0.39 -3.99
C ASN A 136 -7.48 0.48 -3.36
N ILE A 137 -6.52 0.91 -4.18
CA ILE A 137 -5.10 1.03 -3.84
C ILE A 137 -4.60 2.42 -4.23
N SER A 138 -3.44 2.78 -3.69
CA SER A 138 -2.70 3.97 -4.11
C SER A 138 -1.61 3.52 -5.06
N GLU A 139 -1.52 4.11 -6.26
CA GLU A 139 -0.44 3.78 -7.21
C GLU A 139 0.42 5.04 -7.47
N SER A 140 1.67 4.83 -7.85
CA SER A 140 2.56 5.83 -8.43
C SER A 140 2.84 5.44 -9.89
N VAL A 141 3.85 6.04 -10.52
CA VAL A 141 4.22 5.68 -11.90
C VAL A 141 4.77 4.24 -11.97
N TYR A 142 5.41 3.76 -10.90
CA TYR A 142 6.12 2.48 -10.88
C TYR A 142 5.74 1.56 -9.71
N HIS A 143 4.98 2.06 -8.73
CA HIS A 143 4.72 1.32 -7.50
C HIS A 143 3.26 1.38 -7.11
N PHE A 144 2.83 0.50 -6.21
CA PHE A 144 1.56 0.69 -5.51
C PHE A 144 1.64 0.28 -4.03
N ASP A 145 0.79 0.93 -3.25
CA ASP A 145 0.50 0.61 -1.85
C ASP A 145 -0.93 0.05 -1.79
N TRP A 146 -1.13 -1.02 -1.04
CA TRP A 146 -2.47 -1.63 -0.87
C TRP A 146 -3.05 -1.48 0.53
N PHE A 147 -2.25 -0.98 1.48
CA PHE A 147 -2.72 -0.65 2.81
C PHE A 147 -2.43 0.80 3.16
N ALA A 148 -3.29 1.34 4.01
CA ALA A 148 -3.17 2.67 4.53
C ALA A 148 -2.10 2.69 5.63
N ASP A 149 -0.88 3.08 5.25
CA ASP A 149 0.14 3.46 6.22
C ASP A 149 -0.22 4.83 6.85
N SER A 150 -0.08 4.91 8.17
CA SER A 150 -0.22 6.18 8.86
C SER A 150 1.11 6.92 8.80
N GLU A 151 1.19 7.79 7.79
CA GLU A 151 2.00 9.01 7.73
C GLU A 151 3.39 8.92 7.07
N LEU A 152 3.42 9.34 5.80
CA LEU A 152 4.43 10.28 5.32
C LEU A 152 4.76 11.31 6.43
N THR A 153 5.98 11.20 6.97
CA THR A 153 6.67 12.00 8.00
C THR A 153 6.46 11.58 9.47
N TYR A 154 7.42 10.79 9.97
CA TYR A 154 7.79 10.54 11.39
C TYR A 154 7.13 9.40 12.20
N ALA A 155 6.59 8.36 11.53
CA ALA A 155 6.44 6.97 12.00
C ALA A 155 5.34 6.63 13.07
N PRO A 156 4.93 5.34 13.20
CA PRO A 156 5.36 4.14 12.46
C PRO A 156 4.26 3.61 11.52
N ASP A 157 4.60 3.18 10.29
CA ASP A 157 4.85 1.78 9.90
C ASP A 157 3.72 0.80 10.33
N PRO A 158 3.45 -0.28 9.59
CA PRO A 158 2.58 -1.36 10.06
C PRO A 158 2.91 -1.69 11.52
N LYS A 159 1.88 -1.68 12.38
CA LYS A 159 2.10 -1.79 13.83
C LYS A 159 2.39 -3.24 14.18
N PHE A 160 3.67 -3.57 14.14
CA PHE A 160 4.21 -4.81 14.69
C PHE A 160 4.31 -4.68 16.20
N ASN A 161 3.63 -5.57 16.91
CA ASN A 161 3.91 -5.79 18.31
C ASN A 161 4.36 -7.23 18.46
N TYR A 162 5.67 -7.45 18.41
CA TYR A 162 6.25 -8.78 18.51
C TYR A 162 6.10 -9.39 19.90
N ASP A 163 6.08 -8.57 20.95
CA ASP A 163 5.84 -9.04 22.33
C ASP A 163 4.44 -9.66 22.47
N MET A 164 3.45 -9.12 21.74
CA MET A 164 2.10 -9.64 21.65
C MET A 164 1.88 -10.58 20.46
N GLN A 165 2.92 -10.87 19.68
CA GLN A 165 2.89 -11.72 18.48
C GLN A 165 1.81 -11.34 17.47
N LYS A 166 1.58 -10.02 17.29
CA LYS A 166 0.51 -9.50 16.43
C LYS A 166 1.01 -8.51 15.41
N LEU A 167 0.42 -8.61 14.23
CA LEU A 167 0.51 -7.62 13.16
C LEU A 167 -0.86 -6.99 12.96
N ALA A 168 -0.93 -5.66 12.91
CA ALA A 168 -2.13 -4.94 12.51
C ALA A 168 -1.90 -4.14 11.22
N ILE A 169 -2.75 -4.35 10.22
CA ILE A 169 -2.76 -3.64 8.94
C ILE A 169 -4.15 -3.04 8.72
N THR A 170 -4.23 -1.82 8.19
CA THR A 170 -5.50 -1.21 7.80
C THR A 170 -5.47 -0.93 6.31
N THR A 171 -6.45 -1.39 5.55
CA THR A 171 -6.51 -1.17 4.10
C THR A 171 -7.05 0.22 3.74
N PHE A 172 -6.90 0.65 2.49
CA PHE A 172 -7.57 1.87 1.99
C PHE A 172 -9.10 1.77 2.00
N GLU A 173 -9.66 0.56 2.15
CA GLU A 173 -11.09 0.31 2.36
C GLU A 173 -11.52 0.50 3.82
N LEU A 174 -10.62 0.98 4.69
CA LEU A 174 -10.82 1.13 6.14
C LEU A 174 -11.13 -0.21 6.83
N VAL A 175 -10.63 -1.32 6.30
CA VAL A 175 -10.70 -2.63 6.95
C VAL A 175 -9.42 -2.85 7.72
N ARG A 176 -9.55 -3.03 9.04
CA ARG A 176 -8.44 -3.38 9.93
C ARG A 176 -8.37 -4.90 10.08
N TYR A 177 -7.21 -5.44 9.74
CA TYR A 177 -6.84 -6.82 10.00
C TYR A 177 -5.91 -6.89 11.21
N GLN A 178 -6.08 -7.95 12.01
CA GLN A 178 -5.08 -8.37 12.99
C GLN A 178 -4.71 -9.81 12.67
N PHE A 179 -3.41 -10.06 12.56
CA PHE A 179 -2.84 -11.37 12.29
C PHE A 179 -2.05 -11.87 13.49
N ASP A 180 -2.07 -13.17 13.67
CA ASP A 180 -1.13 -13.89 14.53
C ASP A 180 0.20 -14.08 13.79
N VAL A 181 1.31 -13.65 14.37
CA VAL A 181 2.62 -13.68 13.70
C VAL A 181 3.23 -15.10 13.68
N GLU A 182 2.85 -15.97 14.62
CA GLU A 182 3.40 -17.34 14.71
C GLU A 182 2.74 -18.31 13.74
N THR A 183 1.48 -18.06 13.37
CA THR A 183 0.69 -18.91 12.47
C THR A 183 0.40 -18.24 11.14
N GLY A 184 0.36 -16.91 11.13
CA GLY A 184 -0.10 -16.11 10.01
C GLY A 184 -1.61 -16.08 9.86
N GLU A 185 -2.40 -16.54 10.84
CA GLU A 185 -3.86 -16.54 10.76
C GLU A 185 -4.47 -15.15 11.02
N ILE A 186 -5.60 -14.83 10.38
CA ILE A 186 -6.40 -13.64 10.70
C ILE A 186 -7.12 -13.87 12.03
N LEU A 187 -6.70 -13.16 13.07
CA LEU A 187 -7.35 -13.12 14.38
C LEU A 187 -8.59 -12.23 14.36
N LYS A 188 -8.54 -11.13 13.60
CA LYS A 188 -9.62 -10.14 13.55
C LYS A 188 -9.67 -9.46 12.18
N LYS A 189 -10.89 -9.27 11.66
CA LYS A 189 -11.19 -8.44 10.48
C LYS A 189 -12.36 -7.54 10.84
N GLU A 190 -12.11 -6.24 10.90
CA GLU A 190 -13.14 -5.27 11.28
C GLU A 190 -13.10 -4.03 10.40
N LEU A 191 -14.27 -3.58 9.98
CA LEU A 191 -14.40 -2.28 9.34
C LEU A 191 -14.24 -1.18 10.39
N HIS A 192 -13.67 -0.04 9.99
CA HIS A 192 -13.51 1.10 10.89
C HIS A 192 -14.84 1.49 11.55
N PRO A 193 -14.92 1.69 12.88
CA PRO A 193 -16.18 1.88 13.60
C PRO A 193 -17.05 3.07 13.14
N ALA A 194 -16.44 4.05 12.48
CA ALA A 194 -17.13 5.20 11.92
C ALA A 194 -17.90 4.90 10.62
N VAL A 195 -17.67 3.74 10.01
CA VAL A 195 -18.31 3.30 8.77
C VAL A 195 -19.58 2.51 9.08
N ASN A 196 -20.68 2.84 8.40
CA ASN A 196 -21.94 2.13 8.49
C ASN A 196 -22.65 2.12 7.12
N ARG A 197 -23.87 1.58 7.07
CA ARG A 197 -24.66 1.44 5.82
C ARG A 197 -24.93 2.75 5.06
N ASN A 198 -24.85 3.89 5.73
CA ASN A 198 -25.05 5.21 5.12
C ASN A 198 -23.74 5.90 4.74
N SER A 199 -22.61 5.24 4.99
CA SER A 199 -21.31 5.77 4.68
C SER A 199 -20.97 5.64 3.20
N ALA A 200 -20.19 6.57 2.68
CA ALA A 200 -19.55 6.50 1.38
C ALA A 200 -18.09 6.90 1.51
N LEU A 201 -17.19 6.05 1.02
CA LEU A 201 -15.76 6.36 0.92
C LEU A 201 -15.44 6.58 -0.55
N VAL A 202 -15.04 7.81 -0.85
CA VAL A 202 -14.88 8.29 -2.23
C VAL A 202 -13.60 9.11 -2.35
N TYR A 203 -13.04 9.12 -3.55
CA TYR A 203 -11.92 9.95 -3.94
C TYR A 203 -12.31 10.78 -5.16
N GLY A 204 -11.95 12.06 -5.15
CA GLY A 204 -12.37 12.99 -6.21
C GLY A 204 -11.98 14.43 -5.94
N GLU A 205 -12.30 15.28 -6.90
CA GLU A 205 -11.99 16.71 -6.85
C GLU A 205 -12.96 17.43 -5.91
N ILE A 206 -12.43 18.18 -4.94
CA ILE A 206 -13.24 18.92 -3.97
C ILE A 206 -13.36 20.38 -4.38
N LYS A 207 -14.58 20.90 -4.24
CA LYS A 207 -14.94 22.30 -4.46
C LYS A 207 -15.54 22.88 -3.18
N TYR A 208 -14.99 23.99 -2.70
CA TYR A 208 -15.56 24.75 -1.60
C TYR A 208 -16.77 25.58 -2.08
N LEU A 209 -17.89 25.49 -1.36
CA LEU A 209 -19.13 26.22 -1.67
C LEU A 209 -19.42 27.38 -0.71
N GLY A 210 -18.68 27.49 0.40
CA GLY A 210 -18.93 28.49 1.46
C GLY A 210 -19.49 27.86 2.73
N ARG A 211 -19.28 28.50 3.90
CA ARG A 211 -19.95 28.16 5.19
C ARG A 211 -19.89 26.66 5.56
N GLU A 212 -18.70 26.06 5.44
CA GLU A 212 -18.45 24.63 5.71
C GLU A 212 -19.09 23.65 4.70
N ASP A 213 -19.71 24.14 3.63
CA ASP A 213 -20.26 23.33 2.56
C ASP A 213 -19.22 23.07 1.46
N TYR A 214 -19.20 21.82 1.00
CA TYR A 214 -18.32 21.31 -0.04
C TYR A 214 -19.11 20.45 -1.02
N GLU A 215 -18.59 20.34 -2.24
CA GLU A 215 -19.00 19.36 -3.24
C GLU A 215 -17.78 18.57 -3.67
N ILE A 216 -17.91 17.25 -3.76
CA ILE A 216 -16.91 16.38 -4.40
C ILE A 216 -17.44 15.92 -5.75
N ASP A 217 -16.66 16.11 -6.81
CA ASP A 217 -16.83 15.44 -8.10
C ASP A 217 -16.11 14.09 -8.01
N VAL A 218 -16.88 13.04 -7.74
CA VAL A 218 -16.36 11.70 -7.41
C VAL A 218 -15.67 11.12 -8.63
N CYS A 219 -14.39 10.81 -8.47
CA CYS A 219 -13.56 10.19 -9.50
C CYS A 219 -13.45 8.68 -9.31
N HIS A 220 -13.35 8.25 -8.05
CA HIS A 220 -13.27 6.85 -7.64
C HIS A 220 -14.16 6.64 -6.42
N ARG A 221 -14.82 5.48 -6.36
CA ARG A 221 -15.69 5.10 -5.25
C ARG A 221 -15.22 3.76 -4.71
N VAL A 222 -14.85 3.76 -3.44
CA VAL A 222 -14.47 2.55 -2.71
C VAL A 222 -15.74 1.78 -2.32
N TYR A 223 -16.68 2.45 -1.65
CA TYR A 223 -18.03 1.92 -1.35
C TYR A 223 -19.04 3.04 -1.09
N GLY A 224 -20.31 2.65 -0.91
CA GLY A 224 -21.42 3.54 -0.60
C GLY A 224 -22.17 4.03 -1.84
N ARG A 225 -23.17 4.88 -1.61
CA ARG A 225 -24.00 5.42 -2.70
C ARG A 225 -23.45 6.77 -3.17
N VAL A 226 -23.31 6.91 -4.49
CA VAL A 226 -22.96 8.17 -5.16
C VAL A 226 -24.14 8.55 -6.04
N SER A 227 -24.40 9.86 -6.19
CA SER A 227 -25.44 10.37 -7.08
C SER A 227 -25.17 10.00 -8.54
N GLN A 228 -26.22 9.97 -9.37
CA GLN A 228 -26.08 9.61 -10.79
C GLN A 228 -25.19 10.58 -11.58
N ASN A 229 -25.12 11.85 -11.16
CA ASN A 229 -24.26 12.86 -11.78
C ASN A 229 -22.82 12.85 -11.22
N GLY A 230 -22.49 11.93 -10.30
CA GLY A 230 -21.15 11.79 -9.72
C GLY A 230 -20.78 12.85 -8.70
N LYS A 231 -21.72 13.70 -8.29
CA LYS A 231 -21.46 14.80 -7.36
C LYS A 231 -22.08 14.56 -6.00
N MET A 232 -21.31 14.68 -4.93
CA MET A 232 -21.84 14.59 -3.56
C MET A 232 -21.56 15.87 -2.82
N ARG A 233 -22.60 16.41 -2.16
CA ARG A 233 -22.43 17.54 -1.24
C ARG A 233 -22.17 17.02 0.16
N PHE A 234 -21.32 17.72 0.89
CA PHE A 234 -21.08 17.41 2.29
C PHE A 234 -20.66 18.64 3.08
N THR A 235 -20.82 18.55 4.40
CA THR A 235 -20.34 19.56 5.35
C THR A 235 -19.09 19.09 6.07
N SER A 236 -18.13 19.98 6.33
CA SER A 236 -16.97 19.71 7.18
C SER A 236 -16.70 20.87 8.14
N LYS A 237 -16.78 20.61 9.45
CA LYS A 237 -16.39 21.56 10.50
C LYS A 237 -14.89 21.84 10.54
N ARG A 238 -14.09 20.95 9.97
CA ARG A 238 -12.64 21.12 9.89
C ARG A 238 -12.33 22.02 8.70
N ARG A 239 -11.62 23.13 8.97
CA ARG A 239 -10.83 23.84 7.96
C ARG A 239 -9.60 22.99 7.65
N ILE A 240 -9.78 21.83 7.02
CA ILE A 240 -8.70 21.29 6.21
C ILE A 240 -8.57 22.27 5.04
N ASP A 241 -7.36 22.54 4.58
CA ASP A 241 -7.11 23.33 3.37
C ASP A 241 -7.54 22.51 2.15
N TRP A 242 -8.85 22.27 2.06
CA TRP A 242 -9.58 21.77 0.92
C TRP A 242 -9.53 22.87 -0.16
N ASN A 243 -8.34 23.13 -0.70
CA ASN A 243 -8.20 24.07 -1.80
C ASN A 243 -8.99 23.52 -2.98
N SER A 244 -9.87 24.35 -3.55
CA SER A 244 -10.66 23.97 -4.71
C SER A 244 -9.74 23.45 -5.82
N GLY A 245 -10.05 22.29 -6.38
CA GLY A 245 -9.22 21.62 -7.40
C GLY A 245 -8.31 20.51 -6.86
N ASN A 246 -8.25 20.32 -5.54
CA ASN A 246 -7.51 19.20 -4.96
C ASN A 246 -8.33 17.89 -5.03
N PHE A 247 -7.65 16.81 -5.40
CA PHE A 247 -8.19 15.46 -5.34
C PHE A 247 -7.90 14.85 -3.98
N GLN A 248 -8.94 14.41 -3.28
CA GLN A 248 -8.79 13.89 -1.91
C GLN A 248 -9.77 12.75 -1.64
N THR A 249 -9.35 11.84 -0.76
CA THR A 249 -10.22 10.77 -0.26
C THR A 249 -10.97 11.24 0.97
N VAL A 250 -12.29 11.06 0.98
CA VAL A 250 -13.19 11.45 2.06
C VAL A 250 -14.13 10.32 2.44
N LEU A 251 -14.31 10.13 3.75
CA LEU A 251 -15.39 9.33 4.31
C LEU A 251 -16.56 10.26 4.61
N LEU A 252 -17.70 10.00 3.98
CA LEU A 252 -18.94 10.74 4.19
C LEU A 252 -19.96 9.84 4.89
N ASN A 253 -20.76 10.40 5.78
CA ASN A 253 -21.90 9.73 6.40
C ASN A 253 -23.06 10.71 6.46
N ASN A 254 -24.15 10.42 5.76
CA ASN A 254 -25.33 11.31 5.66
C ASN A 254 -24.98 12.77 5.28
N GLY A 255 -24.03 12.94 4.35
CA GLY A 255 -23.60 14.28 3.91
C GLY A 255 -22.69 15.01 4.90
N GLN A 256 -22.14 14.33 5.91
CA GLN A 256 -21.13 14.90 6.79
C GLN A 256 -19.78 14.21 6.57
N TYR A 257 -18.70 14.99 6.52
CA TYR A 257 -17.34 14.46 6.54
C TYR A 257 -17.04 13.82 7.90
N ILE A 258 -16.45 12.62 7.88
CA ILE A 258 -16.10 11.84 9.06
C ILE A 258 -14.59 11.66 9.11
N GLU A 259 -13.99 12.09 10.22
CA GLU A 259 -12.59 11.87 10.51
C GLU A 259 -12.38 10.50 11.17
N THR A 260 -11.41 9.75 10.67
CA THR A 260 -11.08 8.40 11.16
C THR A 260 -9.77 8.35 11.92
N GLY A 261 -9.12 9.51 12.12
CA GLY A 261 -7.74 9.60 12.61
C GLY A 261 -6.69 9.18 11.59
N ALA A 262 -7.09 8.54 10.48
CA ALA A 262 -6.21 8.36 9.33
C ALA A 262 -6.18 9.64 8.49
N ASN A 263 -5.00 10.00 7.95
CA ASN A 263 -4.85 11.13 7.03
C ASN A 263 -5.40 10.81 5.62
N MET A 264 -6.65 10.36 5.54
CA MET A 264 -7.29 9.89 4.31
C MET A 264 -7.25 10.92 3.19
N HIS A 265 -7.30 12.21 3.54
CA HIS A 265 -7.23 13.30 2.56
C HIS A 265 -5.91 13.32 1.75
N ARG A 266 -4.89 12.53 2.15
CA ARG A 266 -3.63 12.32 1.41
C ARG A 266 -3.62 11.06 0.56
N TRP A 267 -4.60 10.17 0.70
CA TRP A 267 -4.69 8.95 -0.10
C TRP A 267 -5.10 9.31 -1.53
N ILE A 268 -4.25 8.94 -2.48
CA ILE A 268 -4.46 9.13 -3.90
C ILE A 268 -4.88 7.77 -4.46
N LEU A 269 -6.17 7.59 -4.78
CA LEU A 269 -6.68 6.31 -5.28
C LEU A 269 -6.69 6.31 -6.81
N ASN A 270 -5.94 5.41 -7.43
CA ASN A 270 -5.38 5.64 -8.76
C ASN A 270 -6.24 5.28 -9.98
N GLN A 271 -7.56 5.18 -9.83
CA GLN A 271 -8.44 4.93 -10.98
C GLN A 271 -9.61 5.90 -11.04
N CYS A 272 -9.34 7.07 -11.63
CA CYS A 272 -10.35 8.03 -12.03
C CYS A 272 -11.25 7.46 -13.14
N ARG A 273 -12.25 6.65 -12.76
CA ARG A 273 -13.11 5.89 -13.69
C ARG A 273 -14.60 6.15 -13.49
N PHE A 274 -15.02 6.84 -12.44
CA PHE A 274 -16.44 7.07 -12.16
C PHE A 274 -17.17 7.76 -13.34
N LYS A 275 -16.51 8.71 -14.01
CA LYS A 275 -17.08 9.42 -15.18
C LYS A 275 -17.24 8.53 -16.42
N TYR A 276 -16.42 7.48 -16.56
CA TYR A 276 -16.31 6.67 -17.78
C TYR A 276 -16.75 5.21 -17.61
N GLY A 277 -17.03 4.76 -16.38
CA GLY A 277 -17.43 3.39 -16.08
C GLY A 277 -18.88 3.09 -16.46
N SER A 278 -19.13 1.83 -16.83
CA SER A 278 -20.47 1.32 -17.13
C SER A 278 -21.40 1.42 -15.90
N GLN A 279 -22.72 1.43 -16.11
CA GLN A 279 -23.70 1.49 -15.02
C GLN A 279 -23.55 0.32 -14.03
N ALA A 280 -23.03 -0.83 -14.49
CA ALA A 280 -22.67 -1.99 -13.66
C ALA A 280 -21.46 -1.70 -12.75
N GLU A 281 -20.41 -1.04 -13.25
CA GLU A 281 -19.27 -0.59 -12.42
C GLU A 281 -19.68 0.52 -11.42
N ARG A 282 -20.67 1.34 -11.77
CA ARG A 282 -21.27 2.31 -10.83
C ARG A 282 -22.14 1.66 -9.76
N ASN A 283 -22.50 0.39 -9.89
CA ASN A 283 -23.36 -0.33 -8.94
C ASN A 283 -22.62 -1.47 -8.22
N GLY A 284 -21.48 -1.93 -8.73
CA GLY A 284 -20.76 -3.10 -8.25
C GLY A 284 -19.48 -2.74 -7.50
N ASN A 285 -19.52 -2.91 -6.19
CA ASN A 285 -18.47 -3.44 -5.30
C ASN A 285 -19.01 -3.27 -3.88
N ASN A 286 -19.89 -4.18 -3.47
CA ASN A 286 -20.40 -4.21 -2.10
C ASN A 286 -19.35 -4.88 -1.21
N CYS A 287 -18.43 -4.07 -0.68
CA CYS A 287 -17.59 -4.45 0.47
C CYS A 287 -18.38 -4.53 1.79
N LEU A 288 -19.61 -4.02 1.80
CA LEU A 288 -20.48 -3.84 2.95
C LEU A 288 -21.72 -4.72 2.85
#